data_AF-A0A662ZGB6-F1
#
_entry.id   AF-A0A662ZGB6-F1
#
_cell.length_a   1.000
_cell.length_b   1.000
_cell.length_c   1.000
_cell.angle_alpha   90.00
_cell.angle_beta   90.00
_cell.angle_gamma   90.00
#
_symmetry.space_group_name_H-M   'P 1'
#
loop_
_entity.id
_entity.type
_entity.pdbx_description
1 polymer ?
#
loop_
_entity_poly.entity_id
_entity_poly.type
_entity_poly.pdbx_seq_one_letter_code
_entity_poly.pdbx_strand_id
1 'polypeptide(L)'
;MSEKLHKVLAAIGIGSRRSMEEYISAGRVSVDGKIAKLGDRVEGTEVIRVDGQIIHTSSSPKTICRVLMYNKPEGQMCTRSDPEGRPTVFDRLPVVSNGRWLYIGRLDINTSGLLLFTTDGELANRLMHPSHAIERVYAVRVFGGVTADQIRQLQTGVELEDGPAHFDSVEYVGGEGINQWYNVVLKEGRKREVRRLWEALGFKVSRLKRIRYANVELDRLPVGGWRELNLAEVNALREVAGMKPETETVVEEKELTVRQAFVKNRQVRRAVQNFNNQNRQQKRGSAGASAGGSHQKKSSFPRDGGRSASGDTFESRLYRVASENRSAKSSSGRSRSLSDNKYAPFNDEKKNGRDRGAHSGKGRDFSKTGERGFGRERFSRDRNFGKSGVRHEQSGRRHGSRHED
;
A
#
# COMPACT_ATOMS: atom_id res chain seq x y z
N MET A 1 -28.72 -10.55 5.68
CA MET A 1 -27.78 -11.50 6.34
C MET A 1 -27.36 -10.86 7.64
N SER A 2 -27.68 -11.47 8.78
CA SER A 2 -27.28 -10.89 10.07
C SER A 2 -25.79 -11.02 10.33
N GLU A 3 -25.18 -10.01 10.94
CA GLU A 3 -23.77 -9.98 11.37
C GLU A 3 -23.67 -9.76 12.89
N LYS A 4 -22.59 -10.24 13.54
CA LYS A 4 -22.40 -10.02 14.99
C LYS A 4 -22.28 -8.52 15.28
N LEU A 5 -23.01 -8.02 16.26
CA LEU A 5 -23.09 -6.59 16.63
C LEU A 5 -21.71 -5.93 16.82
N HIS A 6 -20.81 -6.60 17.55
CA HIS A 6 -19.44 -6.12 17.78
C HIS A 6 -18.57 -6.08 16.50
N LYS A 7 -18.92 -6.85 15.45
CA LYS A 7 -18.25 -6.76 14.13
C LYS A 7 -18.72 -5.50 13.41
N VAL A 8 -20.03 -5.24 13.39
CA VAL A 8 -20.64 -4.07 12.75
C VAL A 8 -20.11 -2.78 13.36
N LEU A 9 -20.20 -2.61 14.69
CA LEU A 9 -19.67 -1.45 15.42
C LEU A 9 -18.16 -1.24 15.21
N ALA A 10 -17.39 -2.33 15.10
CA ALA A 10 -15.96 -2.30 14.86
C ALA A 10 -15.57 -2.04 13.39
N ALA A 11 -16.50 -2.20 12.44
CA ALA A 11 -16.29 -1.89 11.02
C ALA A 11 -16.47 -0.39 10.75
N ILE A 12 -17.55 0.22 11.28
CA ILE A 12 -17.84 1.65 11.16
C ILE A 12 -16.89 2.55 11.98
N GLY A 13 -16.11 1.97 12.91
CA GLY A 13 -14.98 2.66 13.55
C GLY A 13 -15.09 2.92 15.05
N ILE A 14 -16.23 2.63 15.69
CA ILE A 14 -16.50 2.97 17.11
C ILE A 14 -15.45 2.39 18.07
N GLY A 15 -14.95 1.18 17.82
CA GLY A 15 -13.95 0.57 18.70
C GLY A 15 -13.29 -0.71 18.14
N SER A 16 -12.38 -1.31 18.90
CA SER A 16 -11.86 -2.65 18.57
C SER A 16 -12.97 -3.71 18.75
N ARG A 17 -12.90 -4.88 18.10
CA ARG A 17 -13.92 -5.93 18.29
C ARG A 17 -14.06 -6.30 19.77
N ARG A 18 -12.94 -6.46 20.49
CA ARG A 18 -12.89 -6.74 21.93
C ARG A 18 -13.47 -5.60 22.78
N SER A 19 -13.12 -4.35 22.46
CA SER A 19 -13.69 -3.17 23.14
C SER A 19 -15.21 -3.07 22.93
N MET A 20 -15.74 -3.48 21.77
CA MET A 20 -17.18 -3.56 21.56
C MET A 20 -17.81 -4.76 22.30
N GLU A 21 -17.11 -5.89 22.43
CA GLU A 21 -17.54 -7.02 23.29
C GLU A 21 -17.57 -6.63 24.79
N GLU A 22 -16.60 -5.84 25.25
CA GLU A 22 -16.57 -5.24 26.60
C GLU A 22 -17.73 -4.27 26.82
N TYR A 23 -18.00 -3.37 25.86
CA TYR A 23 -19.11 -2.40 25.94
C TYR A 23 -20.49 -3.09 25.95
N ILE A 24 -20.66 -4.14 25.14
CA ILE A 24 -21.88 -4.96 25.13
C ILE A 24 -22.04 -5.69 26.47
N SER A 25 -20.98 -6.35 26.96
CA SER A 25 -21.00 -7.04 28.26
C SER A 25 -21.28 -6.10 29.45
N ALA A 26 -20.86 -4.84 29.35
CA ALA A 26 -21.16 -3.78 30.33
C ALA A 26 -22.56 -3.15 30.17
N GLY A 27 -23.40 -3.64 29.26
CA GLY A 27 -24.76 -3.10 29.03
C GLY A 27 -24.80 -1.71 28.39
N ARG A 28 -23.68 -1.23 27.84
CA ARG A 28 -23.54 0.13 27.26
C ARG A 28 -24.05 0.23 25.82
N VAL A 29 -24.49 -0.89 25.24
CA VAL A 29 -24.97 -0.98 23.85
C VAL A 29 -26.42 -1.45 23.85
N SER A 30 -27.27 -0.78 23.08
CA SER A 30 -28.66 -1.19 22.86
C SER A 30 -28.99 -1.29 21.38
N VAL A 31 -29.87 -2.23 21.03
CA VAL A 31 -30.44 -2.41 19.68
C VAL A 31 -31.95 -2.28 19.82
N ASP A 32 -32.55 -1.35 19.07
CA ASP A 32 -33.99 -1.01 19.14
C ASP A 32 -34.51 -0.77 20.58
N GLY A 33 -33.66 -0.14 21.40
CA GLY A 33 -33.96 0.19 22.80
C GLY A 33 -33.78 -0.96 23.80
N LYS A 34 -33.45 -2.18 23.35
CA LYS A 34 -33.13 -3.32 24.23
C LYS A 34 -31.62 -3.41 24.44
N ILE A 35 -31.18 -3.64 25.67
CA ILE A 35 -29.76 -3.85 25.98
C ILE A 35 -29.26 -5.12 25.28
N ALA A 36 -28.19 -4.99 24.51
CA ALA A 36 -27.60 -6.08 23.74
C ALA A 36 -26.76 -7.01 24.63
N LYS A 37 -26.65 -8.27 24.22
CA LYS A 37 -25.85 -9.32 24.86
C LYS A 37 -24.69 -9.77 23.98
N LEU A 38 -23.67 -10.36 24.62
CA LEU A 38 -22.49 -10.84 23.91
C LEU A 38 -22.86 -12.01 22.98
N GLY A 39 -22.75 -11.77 21.68
CA GLY A 39 -23.12 -12.76 20.65
C GLY A 39 -24.27 -12.31 19.75
N ASP A 40 -25.02 -11.29 20.17
CA ASP A 40 -26.13 -10.71 19.41
C ASP A 40 -25.73 -10.32 17.98
N ARG A 41 -26.72 -10.39 17.09
CA ARG A 41 -26.56 -10.12 15.66
C ARG A 41 -27.56 -9.06 15.23
N VAL A 42 -27.19 -8.29 14.22
CA VAL A 42 -28.01 -7.25 13.60
C VAL A 42 -28.03 -7.43 12.08
N GLU A 43 -29.11 -7.03 11.43
CA GLU A 43 -29.33 -7.14 9.99
C GLU A 43 -29.02 -5.83 9.24
N GLY A 44 -28.92 -4.71 9.97
CA GLY A 44 -28.56 -3.38 9.45
C GLY A 44 -29.75 -2.40 9.34
N THR A 45 -30.94 -2.81 9.78
CA THR A 45 -32.15 -1.99 9.86
C THR A 45 -32.41 -1.42 11.25
N GLU A 46 -31.77 -2.00 12.27
CA GLU A 46 -31.99 -1.72 13.68
C GLU A 46 -31.33 -0.41 14.14
N VAL A 47 -31.97 0.29 15.08
CA VAL A 47 -31.43 1.52 15.69
C VAL A 47 -30.48 1.17 16.83
N ILE A 48 -29.20 1.09 16.49
CA ILE A 48 -28.12 0.82 17.45
C ILE A 48 -27.76 2.09 18.22
N ARG A 49 -27.60 1.98 19.53
CA ARG A 49 -27.05 3.03 20.40
C ARG A 49 -25.86 2.52 21.19
N VAL A 50 -24.85 3.37 21.38
CA VAL A 50 -23.72 3.15 22.27
C VAL A 50 -23.67 4.34 23.23
N ASP A 51 -23.67 4.08 24.54
CA ASP A 51 -23.76 5.11 25.59
C ASP A 51 -24.93 6.08 25.39
N GLY A 52 -26.07 5.56 24.91
CA GLY A 52 -27.28 6.33 24.60
C GLY A 52 -27.24 7.11 23.27
N GLN A 53 -26.07 7.34 22.68
CA GLN A 53 -25.94 8.01 21.39
C GLN A 53 -26.34 7.06 20.24
N ILE A 54 -27.21 7.54 19.34
CA ILE A 54 -27.59 6.80 18.13
C ILE A 54 -26.37 6.69 17.23
N ILE A 55 -25.97 5.46 16.96
CA ILE A 55 -24.94 5.15 15.99
C ILE A 55 -25.63 4.94 14.66
N HIS A 56 -25.38 5.85 13.72
CA HIS A 56 -25.88 5.71 12.36
C HIS A 56 -25.15 4.58 11.64
N THR A 57 -25.61 3.35 11.85
CA THR A 57 -25.47 2.23 10.91
C THR A 57 -26.35 2.49 9.71
N SER A 58 -26.06 3.55 8.96
CA SER A 58 -26.75 3.85 7.71
C SER A 58 -26.63 2.63 6.79
N SER A 59 -27.79 2.00 6.51
CA SER A 59 -28.04 0.93 5.52
C SER A 59 -26.86 0.77 4.56
N SER A 60 -26.01 -0.22 4.83
CA SER A 60 -24.58 -0.18 4.49
C SER A 60 -24.31 0.27 3.04
N PRO A 61 -23.90 1.53 2.79
CA PRO A 61 -23.20 1.83 1.56
C PRO A 61 -21.94 0.98 1.61
N LYS A 62 -21.77 0.11 0.62
CA LYS A 62 -20.69 -0.87 0.55
C LYS A 62 -19.37 -0.15 0.84
N THR A 63 -18.79 -0.38 2.02
CA THR A 63 -17.60 0.37 2.43
C THR A 63 -16.47 0.00 1.50
N ILE A 64 -16.14 0.91 0.58
CA ILE A 64 -15.15 0.71 -0.49
C ILE A 64 -13.90 0.05 0.10
N CYS A 65 -13.50 -1.08 -0.47
CA CYS A 65 -12.29 -1.78 -0.07
C CYS A 65 -11.06 -0.97 -0.46
N ARG A 66 -10.56 -0.16 0.48
CA ARG A 66 -9.35 0.65 0.31
C ARG A 66 -8.14 -0.10 0.83
N VAL A 67 -6.99 0.05 0.18
CA VAL A 67 -5.72 -0.55 0.64
C VAL A 67 -4.58 0.47 0.54
N LEU A 68 -3.83 0.65 1.63
CA LEU A 68 -2.59 1.44 1.63
C LEU A 68 -1.37 0.53 1.58
N MET A 69 -0.39 0.94 0.77
CA MET A 69 1.00 0.52 0.87
C MET A 69 1.74 1.48 1.80
N TYR A 70 2.40 0.96 2.85
CA TYR A 70 3.26 1.73 3.74
C TYR A 70 4.70 1.20 3.74
N ASN A 71 5.68 2.08 3.57
CA ASN A 71 7.10 1.76 3.81
C ASN A 71 7.41 1.99 5.30
N LYS A 72 7.19 0.97 6.14
CA LYS A 72 7.36 1.04 7.58
C LYS A 72 8.83 1.34 7.96
N PRO A 73 9.12 2.34 8.80
CA PRO A 73 10.43 2.54 9.42
C PRO A 73 10.70 1.54 10.56
N GLU A 74 11.98 1.36 10.89
CA GLU A 74 12.38 0.82 12.19
C GLU A 74 11.97 1.78 13.32
N GLY A 75 11.74 1.27 14.52
CA GLY A 75 11.33 2.06 15.69
C GLY A 75 9.82 2.32 15.85
N GLN A 76 8.99 1.87 14.90
CA GLN A 76 7.52 1.92 15.02
C GLN A 76 6.91 0.58 15.43
N MET A 77 5.89 0.64 16.28
CA MET A 77 5.11 -0.50 16.78
C MET A 77 3.88 -0.79 15.90
N CYS A 78 3.67 -2.07 15.54
CA CYS A 78 2.44 -2.55 14.90
C CYS A 78 1.32 -2.80 15.94
N THR A 79 0.88 -1.73 16.61
CA THR A 79 -0.27 -1.70 17.55
C THR A 79 -1.07 -0.42 17.32
N ARG A 80 -2.35 -0.38 17.73
CA ARG A 80 -3.15 0.87 17.73
C ARG A 80 -2.92 1.76 18.95
N SER A 81 -2.57 1.15 20.07
CA SER A 81 -2.22 1.84 21.31
C SER A 81 -1.04 1.11 21.92
N ASP A 82 -0.02 1.86 22.31
CA ASP A 82 1.17 1.36 22.96
C ASP A 82 1.21 1.92 24.38
N PRO A 83 1.16 1.08 25.44
CA PRO A 83 1.14 1.55 26.83
C PRO A 83 2.37 2.37 27.24
N GLU A 84 3.51 2.19 26.55
CA GLU A 84 4.75 2.93 26.77
C GLU A 84 4.84 4.21 25.92
N GLY A 85 3.78 4.55 25.17
CA GLY A 85 3.73 5.76 24.33
C GLY A 85 4.68 5.74 23.13
N ARG A 86 5.16 4.56 22.70
CA ARG A 86 6.09 4.46 21.56
C ARG A 86 5.36 4.75 20.23
N PRO A 87 6.05 5.34 19.23
CA PRO A 87 5.46 5.62 17.92
C PRO A 87 4.81 4.39 17.29
N THR A 88 3.59 4.54 16.78
CA THR A 88 2.87 3.45 16.11
C THR A 88 2.93 3.61 14.60
N VAL A 89 2.58 2.54 13.90
CA VAL A 89 2.40 2.57 12.43
C VAL A 89 1.15 3.34 11.98
N PHE A 90 0.24 3.71 12.90
CA PHE A 90 -0.98 4.45 12.58
C PHE A 90 -0.78 5.98 12.62
N ASP A 91 0.22 6.48 13.37
CA ASP A 91 0.46 7.91 13.65
C ASP A 91 0.55 8.82 12.41
N ARG A 92 0.82 8.24 11.23
CA ARG A 92 1.06 8.98 9.97
C ARG A 92 0.07 8.61 8.85
N LEU A 93 -0.92 7.77 9.11
CA LEU A 93 -1.89 7.33 8.10
C LEU A 93 -2.97 8.40 7.87
N PRO A 94 -3.58 8.46 6.68
CA PRO A 94 -4.68 9.39 6.41
C PRO A 94 -5.91 9.00 7.24
N VAL A 95 -6.66 9.98 7.72
CA VAL A 95 -7.95 9.74 8.39
C VAL A 95 -8.94 9.15 7.38
N VAL A 96 -9.74 8.19 7.82
CA VAL A 96 -10.88 7.64 7.06
C VAL A 96 -12.15 8.15 7.73
N SER A 97 -13.07 8.71 6.97
CA SER A 97 -14.35 9.23 7.49
C SER A 97 -15.25 8.10 8.00
N ASN A 98 -15.41 7.05 7.18
CA ASN A 98 -16.30 5.92 7.47
C ASN A 98 -15.46 4.64 7.62
N GLY A 99 -15.15 4.27 8.87
CA GLY A 99 -14.33 3.11 9.19
C GLY A 99 -12.89 3.45 9.59
N ARG A 100 -11.96 2.51 9.37
CA ARG A 100 -10.59 2.62 9.90
C ARG A 100 -9.59 1.72 9.18
N TRP A 101 -8.30 2.09 9.23
CA TRP A 101 -7.22 1.23 8.77
C TRP A 101 -6.99 0.03 9.70
N LEU A 102 -6.85 -1.15 9.12
CA LEU A 102 -6.42 -2.41 9.73
C LEU A 102 -5.09 -2.82 9.08
N TYR A 103 -4.05 -3.13 9.85
CA TYR A 103 -2.82 -3.68 9.27
C TYR A 103 -3.05 -5.10 8.72
N ILE A 104 -2.33 -5.46 7.66
CA ILE A 104 -2.27 -6.82 7.13
C ILE A 104 -0.91 -7.41 7.53
N GLY A 105 -0.98 -8.35 8.48
CA GLY A 105 0.18 -8.86 9.20
C GLY A 105 0.81 -7.82 10.13
N ARG A 106 1.92 -8.20 10.77
CA ARG A 106 2.75 -7.31 11.59
C ARG A 106 4.18 -7.32 11.07
N LEU A 107 4.95 -6.33 11.49
CA LEU A 107 6.41 -6.28 11.38
C LEU A 107 6.96 -5.90 12.76
N ASP A 108 8.09 -6.50 13.15
CA ASP A 108 8.75 -6.14 14.40
C ASP A 108 9.19 -4.67 14.42
N ILE A 109 9.44 -4.14 15.62
CA ILE A 109 9.95 -2.78 15.79
C ILE A 109 11.27 -2.55 15.02
N ASN A 110 12.15 -3.57 14.98
CA ASN A 110 13.44 -3.57 14.28
C ASN A 110 13.36 -4.20 12.88
N THR A 111 12.20 -4.10 12.22
CA THR A 111 11.97 -4.55 10.85
C THR A 111 11.29 -3.44 10.05
N SER A 112 11.80 -3.20 8.84
CA SER A 112 11.35 -2.14 7.93
C SER A 112 10.61 -2.68 6.71
N GLY A 113 10.12 -1.77 5.85
CA GLY A 113 9.58 -2.10 4.53
C GLY A 113 8.06 -2.30 4.53
N LEU A 114 7.58 -3.11 3.58
CA LEU A 114 6.17 -3.20 3.21
C LEU A 114 5.25 -3.62 4.35
N LEU A 115 4.38 -2.71 4.77
CA LEU A 115 3.19 -3.02 5.56
C LEU A 115 1.96 -2.57 4.77
N LEU A 116 1.03 -3.48 4.55
CA LEU A 116 -0.24 -3.14 3.93
C LEU A 116 -1.26 -2.77 5.02
N PHE A 117 -2.16 -1.85 4.71
CA PHE A 117 -3.36 -1.57 5.52
C PHE A 117 -4.60 -1.66 4.66
N THR A 118 -5.74 -2.01 5.23
CA THR A 118 -7.03 -2.00 4.52
C THR A 118 -8.18 -1.52 5.41
N THR A 119 -9.26 -1.03 4.79
CA THR A 119 -10.55 -0.83 5.46
C THR A 119 -11.38 -2.11 5.55
N ASP A 120 -11.13 -3.09 4.67
CA ASP A 120 -11.86 -4.36 4.60
C ASP A 120 -11.27 -5.41 5.56
N GLY A 121 -12.00 -5.70 6.64
CA GLY A 121 -11.59 -6.67 7.64
C GLY A 121 -11.60 -8.13 7.18
N GLU A 122 -12.37 -8.47 6.13
CA GLU A 122 -12.38 -9.81 5.53
C GLU A 122 -11.12 -10.00 4.69
N LEU A 123 -10.76 -9.02 3.86
CA LEU A 123 -9.50 -9.02 3.11
C LEU A 123 -8.29 -9.12 4.05
N ALA A 124 -8.30 -8.35 5.14
CA ALA A 124 -7.25 -8.43 6.17
C ALA A 124 -7.16 -9.84 6.79
N ASN A 125 -8.30 -10.45 7.13
CA ASN A 125 -8.35 -11.77 7.74
C ASN A 125 -7.78 -12.85 6.79
N ARG A 126 -8.25 -12.88 5.53
CA ARG A 126 -7.80 -13.88 4.55
C ARG A 126 -6.33 -13.76 4.20
N LEU A 127 -5.81 -12.54 4.01
CA LEU A 127 -4.38 -12.35 3.73
C LEU A 127 -3.47 -12.69 4.93
N MET A 128 -4.00 -12.68 6.17
CA MET A 128 -3.26 -13.03 7.38
C MET A 128 -3.39 -14.50 7.81
N HIS A 129 -4.47 -15.20 7.44
CA HIS A 129 -4.76 -16.52 7.99
C HIS A 129 -3.75 -17.58 7.49
N PRO A 130 -3.14 -18.40 8.37
CA PRO A 130 -2.07 -19.32 7.99
C PRO A 130 -2.42 -20.28 6.85
N SER A 131 -3.68 -20.74 6.77
CA SER A 131 -4.13 -21.69 5.74
C SER A 131 -4.04 -21.16 4.30
N HIS A 132 -3.90 -19.85 4.09
CA HIS A 132 -3.73 -19.28 2.76
C HIS A 132 -2.26 -19.19 2.32
N ALA A 133 -1.30 -19.55 3.19
CA ALA A 133 0.12 -19.67 2.86
C ALA A 133 0.69 -18.46 2.07
N ILE A 134 0.22 -17.25 2.39
CA ILE A 134 0.52 -16.05 1.60
C ILE A 134 1.99 -15.69 1.69
N GLU A 135 2.67 -15.64 0.54
CA GLU A 135 4.10 -15.32 0.46
C GLU A 135 4.45 -13.93 1.03
N ARG A 136 5.56 -13.88 1.74
CA ARG A 136 6.30 -12.67 2.11
C ARG A 136 7.72 -12.80 1.63
N VAL A 137 8.26 -11.74 1.02
CA VAL A 137 9.67 -11.69 0.61
C VAL A 137 10.40 -10.63 1.42
N TYR A 138 11.54 -11.00 1.97
CA TYR A 138 12.39 -10.13 2.77
C TYR A 138 13.77 -10.00 2.14
N ALA A 139 14.24 -8.76 2.00
CA ALA A 139 15.66 -8.46 1.84
C ALA A 139 16.33 -8.48 3.22
N VAL A 140 17.30 -9.36 3.40
CA VAL A 140 18.01 -9.62 4.65
C VAL A 140 19.49 -9.31 4.46
N ARG A 141 20.09 -8.52 5.35
CA ARG A 141 21.54 -8.30 5.36
C ARG A 141 22.19 -9.08 6.49
N VAL A 142 22.90 -10.13 6.12
CA VAL A 142 23.56 -11.08 7.00
C VAL A 142 25.03 -10.67 7.19
N PHE A 143 25.56 -10.90 8.39
CA PHE A 143 26.99 -10.76 8.70
C PHE A 143 27.68 -12.12 8.60
N GLY A 144 28.76 -12.20 7.82
CA GLY A 144 29.50 -13.42 7.50
C GLY A 144 29.31 -13.84 6.04
N GLY A 145 30.15 -14.78 5.59
CA GLY A 145 29.95 -15.49 4.33
C GLY A 145 29.03 -16.69 4.54
N VAL A 146 27.98 -16.82 3.75
CA VAL A 146 27.08 -18.00 3.79
C VAL A 146 27.49 -19.00 2.71
N THR A 147 27.74 -20.25 3.09
CA THR A 147 28.08 -21.29 2.11
C THR A 147 26.83 -21.80 1.38
N ALA A 148 27.02 -22.39 0.20
CA ALA A 148 25.94 -23.05 -0.54
C ALA A 148 25.26 -24.17 0.28
N ASP A 149 25.98 -24.79 1.20
CA ASP A 149 25.49 -25.88 2.06
C ASP A 149 24.56 -25.35 3.15
N GLN A 150 24.92 -24.21 3.76
CA GLN A 150 24.08 -23.50 4.72
C GLN A 150 22.83 -22.92 4.04
N ILE A 151 22.93 -22.45 2.80
CA ILE A 151 21.76 -22.07 2.00
C ILE A 151 20.82 -23.27 1.82
N ARG A 152 21.34 -24.45 1.45
CA ARG A 152 20.53 -25.66 1.34
C ARG A 152 19.88 -26.05 2.67
N GLN A 153 20.60 -25.99 3.79
CA GLN A 153 20.05 -26.24 5.13
C GLN A 153 18.88 -25.32 5.47
N LEU A 154 18.98 -24.02 5.16
CA LEU A 154 17.89 -23.07 5.38
C LEU A 154 16.65 -23.37 4.51
N GLN A 155 16.81 -24.02 3.36
CA GLN A 155 15.71 -24.40 2.46
C GLN A 155 15.11 -25.77 2.77
N THR A 156 15.92 -26.74 3.22
CA THR A 156 15.42 -28.06 3.68
C THR A 156 14.78 -28.00 5.06
N GLY A 157 15.24 -27.05 5.88
CA GLY A 157 14.71 -26.74 7.20
C GLY A 157 15.70 -26.96 8.34
N VAL A 158 15.47 -26.20 9.41
CA VAL A 158 16.22 -26.21 10.67
C VAL A 158 15.23 -26.25 11.84
N GLU A 159 15.66 -26.82 12.97
CA GLU A 159 14.84 -26.86 14.17
C GLU A 159 14.89 -25.52 14.91
N LEU A 160 13.72 -24.97 15.26
CA LEU A 160 13.59 -23.78 16.11
C LEU A 160 12.87 -24.14 17.42
N GLU A 161 12.92 -23.26 18.41
CA GLU A 161 12.27 -23.45 19.74
C GLU A 161 10.76 -23.79 19.68
N ASP A 162 10.08 -23.40 18.60
CA ASP A 162 8.65 -23.62 18.35
C ASP A 162 8.39 -24.60 17.19
N GLY A 163 9.37 -25.48 16.89
CA GLY A 163 9.30 -26.53 15.86
C GLY A 163 10.11 -26.22 14.59
N PRO A 164 10.14 -27.16 13.62
CA PRO A 164 10.90 -26.99 12.37
C PRO A 164 10.42 -25.79 11.54
N ALA A 165 11.34 -25.16 10.81
CA ALA A 165 11.06 -24.05 9.90
C ALA A 165 12.05 -24.04 8.72
N HIS A 166 11.66 -23.47 7.59
CA HIS A 166 12.52 -23.32 6.40
C HIS A 166 12.16 -22.05 5.61
N PHE A 167 13.04 -21.62 4.70
CA PHE A 167 12.73 -20.65 3.65
C PHE A 167 12.30 -21.37 2.37
N ASP A 168 11.21 -20.91 1.73
CA ASP A 168 10.78 -21.40 0.42
C ASP A 168 11.86 -21.14 -0.65
N SER A 169 12.55 -20.00 -0.58
CA SER A 169 13.74 -19.71 -1.38
C SER A 169 14.72 -18.79 -0.64
N VAL A 170 16.00 -18.89 -1.01
CA VAL A 170 17.11 -18.05 -0.51
C VAL A 170 17.99 -17.67 -1.70
N GLU A 171 17.96 -16.41 -2.11
CA GLU A 171 18.65 -15.90 -3.29
C GLU A 171 19.71 -14.87 -2.88
N TYR A 172 20.96 -15.04 -3.30
CA TYR A 172 22.01 -14.04 -3.08
C TYR A 172 21.84 -12.84 -4.02
N VAL A 173 21.78 -11.64 -3.45
CA VAL A 173 21.53 -10.38 -4.19
C VAL A 173 22.81 -9.56 -4.38
N GLY A 174 23.88 -9.87 -3.64
CA GLY A 174 25.13 -9.12 -3.62
C GLY A 174 25.58 -8.76 -2.20
N GLY A 175 26.70 -8.06 -2.07
CA GLY A 175 27.26 -7.70 -0.78
C GLY A 175 28.57 -6.94 -0.91
N GLU A 176 29.02 -6.35 0.18
CA GLU A 176 30.32 -5.66 0.28
C GLU A 176 31.03 -6.10 1.56
N GLY A 177 32.26 -6.59 1.40
CA GLY A 177 33.04 -7.19 2.49
C GLY A 177 32.27 -8.32 3.19
N ILE A 178 32.19 -8.25 4.52
CA ILE A 178 31.55 -9.26 5.37
C ILE A 178 30.01 -9.15 5.44
N ASN A 179 29.39 -8.20 4.73
CA ASN A 179 27.93 -8.03 4.73
C ASN A 179 27.32 -8.50 3.41
N GLN A 180 26.53 -9.57 3.47
CA GLN A 180 25.88 -10.19 2.31
C GLN A 180 24.36 -9.97 2.37
N TRP A 181 23.74 -9.72 1.22
CA TRP A 181 22.30 -9.55 1.06
C TRP A 181 21.67 -10.79 0.44
N TYR A 182 20.58 -11.23 1.04
CA TYR A 182 19.74 -12.31 0.55
C TYR A 182 18.29 -11.86 0.43
N ASN A 183 17.62 -12.25 -0.64
CA ASN A 183 16.17 -12.27 -0.71
C ASN A 183 15.71 -13.64 -0.19
N VAL A 184 14.79 -13.66 0.77
CA VAL A 184 14.22 -14.90 1.31
C VAL A 184 12.69 -14.87 1.26
N VAL A 185 12.10 -16.02 0.95
CA VAL A 185 10.64 -16.20 0.85
C VAL A 185 10.13 -17.06 2.00
N LEU A 186 8.99 -16.66 2.58
CA LEU A 186 8.25 -17.40 3.60
C LEU A 186 6.74 -17.34 3.30
N LYS A 187 6.07 -18.48 3.42
CA LYS A 187 4.59 -18.57 3.39
C LYS A 187 3.93 -18.51 4.77
N GLU A 188 4.70 -18.67 5.84
CA GLU A 188 4.27 -18.45 7.23
C GLU A 188 4.76 -17.10 7.80
N GLY A 189 4.68 -16.94 9.13
CA GLY A 189 4.90 -15.66 9.81
C GLY A 189 5.03 -15.79 11.32
N ARG A 190 5.79 -16.78 11.80
CA ARG A 190 6.05 -16.96 13.24
C ARG A 190 6.87 -15.78 13.79
N LYS A 191 6.88 -15.64 15.12
CA LYS A 191 7.55 -14.52 15.81
C LYS A 191 9.04 -14.49 15.44
N ARG A 192 9.50 -13.39 14.82
CA ARG A 192 10.90 -13.17 14.41
C ARG A 192 11.52 -14.27 13.52
N GLU A 193 10.69 -15.07 12.86
CA GLU A 193 11.04 -16.26 12.09
C GLU A 193 12.27 -16.12 11.18
N VAL A 194 12.28 -15.12 10.28
CA VAL A 194 13.44 -14.85 9.41
C VAL A 194 14.74 -14.74 10.21
N ARG A 195 14.72 -14.03 11.35
CA ARG A 195 15.92 -13.86 12.18
C ARG A 195 16.33 -15.17 12.83
N ARG A 196 15.38 -15.94 13.35
CA ARG A 196 15.63 -17.22 14.02
C ARG A 196 16.19 -18.29 13.08
N LEU A 197 15.71 -18.34 11.83
CA LEU A 197 16.27 -19.19 10.78
C LEU A 197 17.75 -18.92 10.52
N TRP A 198 18.14 -17.65 10.34
CA TRP A 198 19.55 -17.26 10.19
C TRP A 198 20.36 -17.50 11.49
N GLU A 199 19.80 -17.15 12.65
CA GLU A 199 20.42 -17.30 13.96
C GLU A 199 20.68 -18.79 14.31
N ALA A 200 19.84 -19.73 13.85
CA ALA A 200 20.00 -21.18 14.03
C ALA A 200 21.25 -21.75 13.34
N LEU A 201 21.74 -21.13 12.26
CA LEU A 201 23.02 -21.46 11.62
C LEU A 201 24.17 -20.53 12.06
N GLY A 202 24.00 -19.79 13.17
CA GLY A 202 25.02 -18.92 13.76
C GLY A 202 25.12 -17.52 13.12
N PHE A 203 24.25 -17.18 12.17
CA PHE A 203 24.33 -15.90 11.45
C PHE A 203 23.60 -14.75 12.16
N LYS A 204 24.15 -13.53 12.05
CA LYS A 204 23.54 -12.32 12.61
C LYS A 204 22.87 -11.46 11.53
N VAL A 205 21.58 -11.19 11.70
CA VAL A 205 20.78 -10.35 10.79
C VAL A 205 20.90 -8.87 11.17
N SER A 206 21.70 -8.11 10.41
CA SER A 206 21.98 -6.69 10.65
C SER A 206 20.91 -5.73 10.09
N ARG A 207 20.20 -6.13 9.03
CA ARG A 207 19.04 -5.42 8.46
C ARG A 207 18.00 -6.42 7.99
N LEU A 208 16.72 -6.07 8.15
CA LEU A 208 15.59 -6.83 7.65
C LEU A 208 14.54 -5.87 7.09
N LYS A 209 14.21 -6.02 5.80
CA LYS A 209 13.24 -5.20 5.08
C LYS A 209 12.27 -6.10 4.31
N ARG A 210 10.97 -6.05 4.60
CA ARG A 210 9.97 -6.73 3.77
C ARG A 210 9.83 -5.98 2.44
N ILE A 211 10.03 -6.67 1.33
CA ILE A 211 10.01 -6.06 -0.02
C ILE A 211 8.79 -6.48 -0.85
N ARG A 212 8.18 -7.64 -0.57
CA ARG A 212 6.93 -8.11 -1.19
C ARG A 212 6.01 -8.78 -0.16
N TYR A 213 4.71 -8.64 -0.33
CA TYR A 213 3.66 -9.34 0.41
C TYR A 213 2.56 -9.71 -0.57
N ALA A 214 2.22 -11.00 -0.67
CA ALA A 214 1.40 -11.51 -1.77
C ALA A 214 1.96 -11.06 -3.14
N ASN A 215 1.11 -10.52 -3.99
CA ASN A 215 1.41 -9.95 -5.30
C ASN A 215 1.81 -8.46 -5.26
N VAL A 216 1.94 -7.84 -4.08
CA VAL A 216 2.29 -6.42 -3.94
C VAL A 216 3.74 -6.26 -3.53
N GLU A 217 4.52 -5.60 -4.38
CA GLU A 217 5.90 -5.20 -4.11
C GLU A 217 5.95 -3.79 -3.52
N LEU A 218 7.00 -3.50 -2.75
CA LEU A 218 7.23 -2.20 -2.16
C LEU A 218 7.77 -1.21 -3.21
N ASP A 219 7.01 -0.22 -3.62
CA ASP A 219 7.51 0.80 -4.54
C ASP A 219 8.67 1.63 -3.97
N ARG A 220 9.22 2.54 -4.80
CA ARG A 220 10.15 3.62 -4.43
C ARG A 220 9.53 4.70 -3.52
N LEU A 221 8.73 4.29 -2.53
CA LEU A 221 8.24 5.14 -1.45
C LEU A 221 9.39 5.47 -0.49
N PRO A 222 9.55 6.72 -0.05
CA PRO A 222 10.50 7.05 1.01
C PRO A 222 10.10 6.35 2.33
N VAL A 223 11.09 6.06 3.17
CA VAL A 223 10.86 5.44 4.48
C VAL A 223 9.90 6.29 5.34
N GLY A 224 8.87 5.64 5.88
CA GLY A 224 7.79 6.28 6.61
C GLY A 224 6.73 6.95 5.73
N GLY A 225 6.75 6.72 4.42
CA GLY A 225 5.74 7.16 3.46
C GLY A 225 4.76 6.07 3.07
N TRP A 226 3.56 6.48 2.62
CA TRP A 226 2.51 5.61 2.10
C TRP A 226 1.95 6.09 0.76
N ARG A 227 1.27 5.19 0.05
CA ARG A 227 0.31 5.51 -1.01
C ARG A 227 -0.92 4.61 -0.90
N GLU A 228 -2.01 5.03 -1.52
CA GLU A 228 -3.18 4.18 -1.73
C GLU A 228 -3.04 3.38 -3.04
N LEU A 229 -3.38 2.09 -2.97
CA LEU A 229 -3.44 1.20 -4.12
C LEU A 229 -4.61 1.59 -5.04
N ASN A 230 -4.44 1.41 -6.35
CA ASN A 230 -5.52 1.59 -7.31
C ASN A 230 -6.47 0.37 -7.35
N LEU A 231 -7.59 0.50 -8.06
CA LEU A 231 -8.61 -0.56 -8.11
C LEU A 231 -8.08 -1.89 -8.66
N ALA A 232 -7.17 -1.88 -9.65
CA ALA A 232 -6.57 -3.09 -10.20
C ALA A 232 -5.62 -3.78 -9.19
N GLU A 233 -4.80 -3.02 -8.48
CA GLU A 233 -3.93 -3.51 -7.40
C GLU A 233 -4.74 -4.08 -6.23
N VAL A 234 -5.82 -3.41 -5.84
CA VAL A 234 -6.78 -3.93 -4.84
C VAL A 234 -7.43 -5.22 -5.33
N ASN A 235 -7.87 -5.29 -6.59
CA ASN A 235 -8.52 -6.47 -7.13
C ASN A 235 -7.58 -7.67 -7.25
N ALA A 236 -6.31 -7.46 -7.60
CA ALA A 236 -5.31 -8.52 -7.61
C ALA A 236 -5.02 -9.07 -6.19
N LEU A 237 -5.03 -8.21 -5.15
CA LEU A 237 -5.00 -8.68 -3.75
C LEU A 237 -6.26 -9.47 -3.36
N ARG A 238 -7.44 -9.04 -3.84
CA ARG A 238 -8.73 -9.72 -3.57
C ARG A 238 -8.81 -11.07 -4.26
N GLU A 239 -8.26 -11.19 -5.47
CA GLU A 239 -8.11 -12.44 -6.21
C GLU A 239 -7.25 -13.44 -5.42
N VAL A 240 -6.06 -13.03 -4.95
CA VAL A 240 -5.21 -13.83 -4.05
C VAL A 240 -5.94 -14.26 -2.77
N ALA A 241 -6.84 -13.42 -2.25
CA ALA A 241 -7.70 -13.73 -1.12
C ALA A 241 -8.97 -14.56 -1.46
N GLY A 242 -9.17 -14.97 -2.72
CA GLY A 242 -10.37 -15.70 -3.17
C GLY A 242 -11.67 -14.90 -2.98
N MET A 243 -11.61 -13.57 -3.11
CA MET A 243 -12.71 -12.63 -2.92
C MET A 243 -13.20 -12.08 -4.26
N LYS A 244 -14.50 -11.76 -4.34
CA LYS A 244 -15.06 -11.05 -5.51
C LYS A 244 -14.38 -9.70 -5.69
N PRO A 245 -14.14 -9.25 -6.94
CA PRO A 245 -13.53 -7.95 -7.21
C PRO A 245 -14.33 -6.80 -6.60
N GLU A 246 -13.61 -5.78 -6.20
CA GLU A 246 -14.15 -4.46 -5.89
C GLU A 246 -14.47 -3.71 -7.19
N THR A 247 -15.52 -2.89 -7.15
CA THR A 247 -16.07 -2.15 -8.29
C THR A 247 -15.88 -0.64 -8.16
N GLU A 248 -15.55 -0.16 -6.98
CA GLU A 248 -15.47 1.25 -6.62
C GLU A 248 -14.08 1.58 -6.07
N THR A 249 -13.62 2.81 -6.26
CA THR A 249 -12.40 3.31 -5.64
C THR A 249 -12.52 4.80 -5.32
N VAL A 250 -11.83 5.24 -4.27
CA VAL A 250 -11.68 6.67 -3.95
C VAL A 250 -10.44 7.29 -4.60
N VAL A 251 -9.67 6.49 -5.37
CA VAL A 251 -8.45 6.94 -6.05
C VAL A 251 -8.78 7.37 -7.48
N GLU A 252 -8.73 8.68 -7.74
CA GLU A 252 -8.93 9.21 -9.09
C GLU A 252 -7.79 8.83 -10.06
N GLU A 253 -8.14 8.55 -11.32
CA GLU A 253 -7.16 8.21 -12.38
C GLU A 253 -6.21 9.36 -12.73
N LYS A 254 -6.63 10.62 -12.56
CA LYS A 254 -5.75 11.80 -12.69
C LYS A 254 -4.65 11.79 -11.63
N GLU A 255 -4.97 11.29 -10.44
CA GLU A 255 -4.01 11.10 -9.36
C GLU A 255 -3.02 9.94 -9.65
N LEU A 256 -3.35 9.05 -10.59
CA LEU A 256 -2.51 7.96 -11.10
C LEU A 256 -1.63 8.37 -12.29
N THR A 257 -2.08 9.28 -13.15
CA THR A 257 -1.27 9.81 -14.27
C THR A 257 -0.25 10.86 -13.83
N VAL A 258 -0.59 11.76 -12.90
CA VAL A 258 0.40 12.67 -12.27
C VAL A 258 1.38 11.91 -11.36
N ARG A 259 1.03 10.69 -10.94
CA ARG A 259 1.81 9.82 -10.03
C ARG A 259 3.17 9.40 -10.61
N GLN A 260 3.35 9.46 -11.93
CA GLN A 260 4.65 9.19 -12.59
C GLN A 260 5.65 10.36 -12.49
N ALA A 261 5.21 11.58 -12.12
CA ALA A 261 6.04 12.79 -12.14
C ALA A 261 6.01 13.63 -10.83
N PHE A 262 6.88 13.28 -9.89
CA PHE A 262 7.44 14.15 -8.83
C PHE A 262 6.56 14.67 -7.65
N VAL A 263 5.23 14.83 -7.73
CA VAL A 263 4.52 15.70 -6.75
C VAL A 263 4.26 15.07 -5.35
N LYS A 264 3.80 13.82 -5.23
CA LYS A 264 3.47 13.23 -3.89
C LYS A 264 4.68 13.06 -2.96
N ASN A 265 5.89 13.03 -3.51
CA ASN A 265 7.11 13.01 -2.71
C ASN A 265 7.23 14.23 -1.79
N ARG A 266 6.70 15.41 -2.15
CA ARG A 266 6.81 16.62 -1.30
C ARG A 266 5.90 16.58 -0.08
N GLN A 267 4.67 16.10 -0.20
CA GLN A 267 3.75 15.96 0.94
C GLN A 267 4.21 14.84 1.88
N VAL A 268 4.61 13.69 1.33
CA VAL A 268 5.16 12.57 2.11
C VAL A 268 6.46 12.97 2.81
N ARG A 269 7.41 13.61 2.11
CA ARG A 269 8.64 14.14 2.75
C ARG A 269 8.33 15.18 3.82
N ARG A 270 7.36 16.09 3.61
CA ARG A 270 6.91 17.05 4.63
C ARG A 270 6.32 16.36 5.85
N ALA A 271 5.45 15.36 5.68
CA ALA A 271 4.91 14.59 6.80
C ALA A 271 6.00 13.85 7.59
N VAL A 272 6.94 13.20 6.88
CA VAL A 272 8.11 12.53 7.49
C VAL A 272 9.03 13.54 8.20
N GLN A 273 9.33 14.70 7.59
CA GLN A 273 10.16 15.75 8.18
C GLN A 273 9.51 16.38 9.41
N ASN A 274 8.23 16.74 9.33
CA ASN A 274 7.49 17.35 10.44
C ASN A 274 7.43 16.40 11.65
N PHE A 275 7.09 15.12 11.42
CA PHE A 275 7.09 14.12 12.49
C PHE A 275 8.49 13.88 13.07
N ASN A 276 9.52 13.75 12.22
CA ASN A 276 10.89 13.57 12.70
C ASN A 276 11.39 14.77 13.52
N ASN A 277 10.93 15.99 13.21
CA ASN A 277 11.21 17.19 14.00
C ASN A 277 10.45 17.20 15.34
N GLN A 278 9.16 16.86 15.36
CA GLN A 278 8.38 16.72 16.59
C GLN A 278 8.97 15.68 17.53
N ASN A 279 9.33 14.50 17.02
CA ASN A 279 9.91 13.42 17.82
C ASN A 279 11.33 13.77 18.32
N ARG A 280 12.11 14.56 17.55
CA ARG A 280 13.37 15.17 18.04
C ARG A 280 13.13 16.21 19.14
N GLN A 281 12.06 16.99 19.06
CA GLN A 281 11.69 17.95 20.12
C GLN A 281 11.24 17.23 21.39
N GLN A 282 10.40 16.18 21.29
CA GLN A 282 10.01 15.35 22.44
C GLN A 282 11.21 14.69 23.13
N LYS A 283 12.15 14.10 22.36
CA LYS A 283 13.39 13.55 22.92
C LYS A 283 14.34 14.58 23.54
N ARG A 284 14.25 15.85 23.14
CA ARG A 284 14.96 16.97 23.80
C ARG A 284 14.25 17.45 25.05
N GLY A 285 12.92 17.46 25.06
CA GLY A 285 12.10 17.78 26.24
C GLY A 285 12.31 16.78 27.38
N SER A 286 12.32 15.47 27.08
CA SER A 286 12.57 14.44 28.10
C SER A 286 14.00 14.45 28.66
N ALA A 287 14.99 14.83 27.84
CA ALA A 287 16.38 15.01 28.30
C ALA A 287 16.60 16.33 29.08
N GLY A 288 15.71 17.32 28.93
CA GLY A 288 15.75 18.58 29.67
C GLY A 288 15.18 18.48 31.10
N ALA A 289 14.35 17.48 31.37
CA ALA A 289 13.66 17.31 32.66
C ALA A 289 14.48 16.58 33.74
N SER A 290 15.67 16.06 33.41
CA SER A 290 16.50 15.25 34.31
C SER A 290 17.89 15.84 34.61
N ALA A 291 18.15 17.10 34.21
CA ALA A 291 19.43 17.78 34.39
C ALA A 291 19.40 18.90 35.45
N GLY A 292 18.74 18.65 36.58
CA GLY A 292 18.83 19.48 37.79
C GLY A 292 19.99 19.03 38.70
N GLY A 293 21.24 19.22 38.26
CA GLY A 293 22.43 18.73 38.96
C GLY A 293 23.63 19.67 38.83
N SER A 294 24.06 20.19 39.99
CA SER A 294 25.25 21.01 40.28
C SER A 294 26.32 21.23 39.19
N HIS A 295 26.61 22.50 38.92
CA HIS A 295 27.84 22.95 38.24
C HIS A 295 29.12 22.46 38.95
N GLN A 296 30.05 21.88 38.20
CA GLN A 296 31.48 22.10 38.42
C GLN A 296 32.18 22.41 37.08
N LYS A 297 32.89 23.54 37.03
CA LYS A 297 33.73 23.94 35.89
C LYS A 297 34.97 23.04 35.83
N LYS A 298 35.29 22.47 34.67
CA LYS A 298 36.69 22.22 34.27
C LYS A 298 36.95 22.62 32.82
N SER A 299 38.21 22.97 32.60
CA SER A 299 38.80 23.76 31.53
C SER A 299 38.77 23.16 30.12
N SER A 300 38.82 24.08 29.15
CA SER A 300 39.02 23.90 27.71
C SER A 300 40.39 23.33 27.30
N PHE A 301 40.43 22.54 26.23
CA PHE A 301 41.51 22.52 25.23
C PHE A 301 40.92 22.29 23.81
N PRO A 302 41.60 22.69 22.71
CA PRO A 302 40.95 23.05 21.45
C PRO A 302 40.72 21.91 20.44
N ARG A 303 39.96 22.24 19.39
CA ARG A 303 39.62 21.38 18.25
C ARG A 303 40.75 21.27 17.22
N ASP A 304 40.82 20.09 16.62
CA ASP A 304 41.14 19.86 15.21
C ASP A 304 39.98 19.00 14.63
N GLY A 305 39.61 18.96 13.35
CA GLY A 305 40.28 19.52 12.17
C GLY A 305 40.05 18.62 10.94
N GLY A 306 38.79 18.33 10.57
CA GLY A 306 38.51 17.32 9.53
C GLY A 306 37.24 17.55 8.71
N ARG A 307 37.40 17.81 7.41
CA ARG A 307 36.34 17.86 6.40
C ARG A 307 36.38 16.62 5.50
N SER A 308 35.24 15.96 5.32
CA SER A 308 34.87 15.22 4.09
C SER A 308 33.36 14.93 4.17
N ALA A 309 32.54 15.41 3.24
CA ALA A 309 32.40 15.10 1.81
C ALA A 309 31.34 14.01 1.56
N SER A 310 30.29 14.48 0.89
CA SER A 310 29.17 13.80 0.24
C SER A 310 29.40 12.35 -0.23
N GLY A 311 28.39 11.50 0.00
CA GLY A 311 28.27 10.16 -0.63
C GLY A 311 26.81 9.88 -1.00
N ASP A 312 26.55 9.65 -2.28
CA ASP A 312 25.20 9.61 -2.86
C ASP A 312 24.49 8.24 -2.70
N THR A 313 23.20 8.20 -3.00
CA THR A 313 22.27 7.11 -2.60
C THR A 313 22.50 5.74 -3.27
N PHE A 314 22.64 4.68 -2.45
CA PHE A 314 22.65 3.27 -2.88
C PHE A 314 21.28 2.57 -2.71
N GLU A 315 20.16 3.28 -2.87
CA GLU A 315 18.81 2.70 -2.71
C GLU A 315 18.25 2.10 -4.03
N SER A 316 19.01 2.17 -5.12
CA SER A 316 18.56 1.87 -6.49
C SER A 316 18.73 0.41 -6.94
N ARG A 317 19.42 -0.44 -6.19
CA ARG A 317 19.74 -1.84 -6.58
C ARG A 317 18.82 -2.93 -6.02
N LEU A 318 17.95 -2.63 -5.07
CA LEU A 318 17.00 -3.60 -4.48
C LEU A 318 15.75 -3.88 -5.36
N TYR A 319 15.71 -3.36 -6.59
CA TYR A 319 14.52 -3.33 -7.46
C TYR A 319 14.82 -3.78 -8.90
N ARG A 320 15.44 -4.95 -9.09
CA ARG A 320 15.61 -5.55 -10.42
C ARG A 320 15.78 -7.07 -10.41
N VAL A 321 14.67 -7.79 -10.26
CA VAL A 321 14.47 -9.13 -10.85
C VAL A 321 13.01 -9.28 -11.29
N ALA A 322 12.65 -8.66 -12.43
CA ALA A 322 11.49 -9.01 -13.25
C ALA A 322 11.57 -8.24 -14.58
N SER A 323 11.19 -8.91 -15.68
CA SER A 323 11.12 -8.44 -17.07
C SER A 323 12.43 -7.95 -17.75
N GLU A 324 13.02 -8.84 -18.55
CA GLU A 324 13.84 -8.47 -19.72
C GLU A 324 13.06 -8.73 -21.01
N ASN A 325 12.86 -7.69 -21.83
CA ASN A 325 13.09 -7.72 -23.29
C ASN A 325 12.62 -6.43 -23.98
N ARG A 326 13.56 -5.62 -24.51
CA ARG A 326 13.73 -5.35 -25.97
C ARG A 326 14.65 -4.15 -26.29
N SER A 327 15.60 -4.43 -27.18
CA SER A 327 16.19 -3.56 -28.22
C SER A 327 16.64 -2.12 -27.89
N ALA A 328 17.95 -1.88 -28.11
CA ALA A 328 18.56 -0.56 -28.17
C ALA A 328 18.31 0.17 -29.51
N LYS A 329 18.42 1.50 -29.50
CA LYS A 329 19.14 2.26 -30.54
C LYS A 329 19.58 3.65 -30.04
N SER A 330 20.77 4.05 -30.47
CA SER A 330 21.37 5.39 -30.36
C SER A 330 20.84 6.30 -31.50
N SER A 331 21.19 7.58 -31.72
CA SER A 331 22.14 8.56 -31.13
C SER A 331 21.84 9.96 -31.73
N SER A 332 22.53 11.01 -31.23
CA SER A 332 22.54 12.43 -31.69
C SER A 332 21.22 13.22 -31.52
N GLY A 333 21.18 14.51 -31.18
CA GLY A 333 22.16 15.61 -31.18
C GLY A 333 21.60 16.75 -32.06
N ARG A 334 21.67 18.05 -31.76
CA ARG A 334 22.56 18.85 -30.88
C ARG A 334 22.03 20.32 -30.87
N SER A 335 22.16 21.09 -29.77
CA SER A 335 22.16 22.60 -29.71
C SER A 335 20.95 23.37 -30.30
N ARG A 336 20.59 24.64 -30.00
CA ARG A 336 20.97 25.81 -29.14
C ARG A 336 19.77 26.81 -29.28
N SER A 337 19.55 27.89 -28.51
CA SER A 337 19.85 28.32 -27.13
C SER A 337 19.33 29.77 -26.94
N LEU A 338 18.99 30.19 -25.71
CA LEU A 338 18.63 31.58 -25.31
C LEU A 338 17.23 32.04 -25.79
N SER A 339 16.52 33.01 -25.17
CA SER A 339 16.84 33.92 -24.05
C SER A 339 15.61 34.24 -23.17
N ASP A 340 15.89 34.85 -22.02
CA ASP A 340 15.02 35.52 -21.06
C ASP A 340 13.76 36.24 -21.60
N ASN A 341 12.68 36.24 -20.80
CA ASN A 341 12.38 37.46 -20.02
C ASN A 341 11.59 37.17 -18.73
N LYS A 342 11.79 38.04 -17.74
CA LYS A 342 11.00 38.14 -16.50
C LYS A 342 9.84 39.12 -16.72
N TYR A 343 8.74 38.97 -15.99
CA TYR A 343 8.26 39.94 -14.99
C TYR A 343 6.87 39.53 -14.47
N ALA A 344 6.68 39.68 -13.17
CA ALA A 344 5.39 39.80 -12.50
C ALA A 344 5.31 41.23 -11.92
N PRO A 345 4.26 41.64 -11.20
CA PRO A 345 2.88 41.15 -11.10
C PRO A 345 1.88 42.23 -11.61
N PHE A 346 0.58 42.12 -11.36
CA PHE A 346 -0.16 43.16 -10.61
C PHE A 346 -1.57 42.69 -10.19
N ASN A 347 -2.21 43.51 -9.35
CA ASN A 347 -3.36 43.17 -8.53
C ASN A 347 -4.61 43.99 -8.91
N ASP A 348 -5.77 43.42 -8.60
CA ASP A 348 -7.00 44.09 -8.18
C ASP A 348 -7.90 44.97 -9.09
N GLU A 349 -9.15 45.07 -8.60
CA GLU A 349 -10.24 46.02 -8.87
C GLU A 349 -10.89 46.15 -10.27
N LYS A 350 -12.12 45.64 -10.36
CA LYS A 350 -13.18 46.15 -11.25
C LYS A 350 -14.06 47.15 -10.49
N LYS A 351 -14.21 48.38 -10.99
CA LYS A 351 -15.39 49.22 -10.71
C LYS A 351 -15.86 49.97 -11.96
N ASN A 352 -17.17 50.15 -12.02
CA ASN A 352 -17.96 50.58 -13.17
C ASN A 352 -17.65 51.98 -13.71
N GLY A 353 -17.72 52.12 -15.03
CA GLY A 353 -18.92 52.74 -15.61
C GLY A 353 -18.74 53.94 -16.56
N ARG A 354 -19.68 54.02 -17.52
CA ARG A 354 -20.06 55.19 -18.35
C ARG A 354 -19.02 55.65 -19.39
N ASP A 355 -19.39 56.20 -20.55
CA ASP A 355 -20.67 56.30 -21.30
C ASP A 355 -20.35 56.91 -22.70
N ARG A 356 -21.21 56.72 -23.73
CA ARG A 356 -21.17 57.37 -25.08
C ARG A 356 -19.99 56.98 -26.00
N GLY A 357 -20.10 56.98 -27.34
CA GLY A 357 -21.26 57.14 -28.23
C GLY A 357 -20.86 57.36 -29.72
N ALA A 358 -21.79 57.10 -30.64
CA ALA A 358 -21.88 57.58 -32.05
C ALA A 358 -20.96 57.01 -33.19
N HIS A 359 -21.61 56.23 -34.06
CA HIS A 359 -21.69 56.33 -35.54
C HIS A 359 -20.45 56.39 -36.48
N SER A 360 -20.32 55.34 -37.31
CA SER A 360 -20.37 55.31 -38.80
C SER A 360 -19.77 53.96 -39.28
N GLY A 361 -20.02 53.40 -40.47
CA GLY A 361 -20.89 53.76 -41.60
C GLY A 361 -20.24 53.33 -42.92
N LYS A 362 -20.92 52.49 -43.75
CA LYS A 362 -20.43 51.82 -44.98
C LYS A 362 -19.48 50.64 -44.69
N GLY A 363 -19.53 49.48 -45.36
CA GLY A 363 -20.39 49.00 -46.45
C GLY A 363 -19.65 48.89 -47.79
N ARG A 364 -19.41 47.65 -48.26
CA ARG A 364 -19.38 47.23 -49.68
C ARG A 364 -19.09 45.73 -49.83
N ASP A 365 -19.80 45.11 -50.78
CA ASP A 365 -19.58 43.76 -51.29
C ASP A 365 -18.27 43.61 -52.07
N PHE A 366 -17.86 42.36 -52.31
CA PHE A 366 -17.63 41.74 -53.63
C PHE A 366 -17.14 40.30 -53.36
N SER A 367 -17.98 39.26 -53.52
CA SER A 367 -18.04 38.39 -54.72
C SER A 367 -16.68 38.16 -55.40
N LYS A 368 -16.16 36.92 -55.54
CA LYS A 368 -16.68 35.92 -56.49
C LYS A 368 -15.98 34.54 -56.34
N THR A 369 -16.72 33.48 -56.69
CA THR A 369 -16.34 32.21 -57.38
C THR A 369 -15.03 31.47 -57.03
N GLY A 370 -15.02 30.14 -56.94
CA GLY A 370 -16.11 29.15 -57.10
C GLY A 370 -15.61 27.79 -57.60
N GLU A 371 -16.47 26.77 -57.45
CA GLU A 371 -16.37 25.40 -58.01
C GLU A 371 -15.13 24.54 -57.59
N ARG A 372 -15.13 23.21 -57.52
CA ARG A 372 -16.08 22.11 -57.86
C ARG A 372 -16.02 21.08 -56.70
N GLY A 373 -16.99 20.21 -56.42
CA GLY A 373 -18.18 19.81 -57.16
C GLY A 373 -18.15 18.31 -57.45
N PHE A 374 -19.17 17.57 -56.96
CA PHE A 374 -19.43 16.13 -57.19
C PHE A 374 -18.47 15.13 -56.51
N GLY A 375 -18.89 13.94 -56.09
CA GLY A 375 -20.24 13.35 -56.13
C GLY A 375 -20.28 11.91 -55.59
N ARG A 376 -21.50 11.42 -55.36
CA ARG A 376 -21.93 10.08 -54.87
C ARG A 376 -21.31 8.91 -55.67
N GLU A 377 -21.37 7.62 -55.28
CA GLU A 377 -22.51 6.89 -54.71
C GLU A 377 -22.14 5.49 -54.14
N ARG A 378 -23.13 4.76 -53.58
CA ARG A 378 -22.99 3.39 -53.05
C ARG A 378 -23.11 2.35 -54.17
N PHE A 379 -22.55 1.15 -54.00
CA PHE A 379 -23.22 -0.11 -54.38
C PHE A 379 -22.62 -1.35 -53.68
N SER A 380 -23.48 -2.29 -53.27
CA SER A 380 -23.11 -3.64 -52.79
C SER A 380 -22.96 -4.62 -53.94
N ARG A 381 -22.23 -5.74 -53.74
CA ARG A 381 -22.74 -7.10 -54.04
C ARG A 381 -21.85 -8.27 -53.61
N ASP A 382 -22.54 -9.39 -53.39
CA ASP A 382 -22.06 -10.69 -52.94
C ASP A 382 -21.36 -11.55 -54.02
N ARG A 383 -20.49 -12.47 -53.55
CA ARG A 383 -20.54 -13.96 -53.73
C ARG A 383 -19.23 -14.56 -53.16
N ASN A 384 -19.19 -15.57 -52.27
CA ASN A 384 -19.92 -16.84 -52.06
C ASN A 384 -19.48 -18.01 -52.97
N PHE A 385 -18.74 -18.98 -52.40
CA PHE A 385 -18.56 -20.41 -52.75
C PHE A 385 -17.54 -21.02 -51.74
N GLY A 386 -17.57 -22.27 -51.26
CA GLY A 386 -18.59 -23.32 -51.35
C GLY A 386 -18.11 -24.72 -50.86
N LYS A 387 -18.85 -25.30 -49.89
CA LYS A 387 -19.23 -26.74 -49.71
C LYS A 387 -18.21 -27.91 -49.73
N SER A 388 -18.18 -28.64 -48.60
CA SER A 388 -18.42 -30.11 -48.41
C SER A 388 -18.50 -30.37 -46.88
N GLY A 389 -19.24 -31.31 -46.26
CA GLY A 389 -19.76 -32.64 -46.63
C GLY A 389 -18.77 -33.72 -46.12
N VAL A 390 -19.08 -34.75 -45.30
CA VAL A 390 -20.31 -35.57 -45.11
C VAL A 390 -20.25 -36.43 -43.81
N ARG A 391 -21.42 -36.60 -43.14
CA ARG A 391 -22.00 -37.72 -42.30
C ARG A 391 -21.22 -38.76 -41.42
N HIS A 392 -21.86 -39.06 -40.26
CA HIS A 392 -22.17 -40.35 -39.56
C HIS A 392 -21.13 -41.43 -39.19
N GLU A 393 -21.12 -41.83 -37.90
CA GLU A 393 -21.49 -43.15 -37.29
C GLU A 393 -21.26 -43.03 -35.75
N GLN A 394 -22.15 -43.38 -34.80
CA GLN A 394 -22.82 -44.63 -34.38
C GLN A 394 -21.94 -45.80 -33.85
N SER A 395 -21.69 -45.78 -32.54
CA SER A 395 -21.56 -46.96 -31.63
C SER A 395 -21.55 -46.43 -30.17
N GLY A 396 -21.94 -47.13 -29.10
CA GLY A 396 -22.65 -48.40 -28.90
C GLY A 396 -23.21 -48.47 -27.45
N ARG A 397 -24.18 -49.36 -27.16
CA ARG A 397 -24.82 -49.53 -25.82
C ARG A 397 -24.43 -50.88 -25.17
N ARG A 398 -24.74 -51.01 -23.85
CA ARG A 398 -24.75 -52.21 -22.94
C ARG A 398 -23.49 -52.32 -22.05
N HIS A 399 -23.52 -52.81 -20.80
CA HIS A 399 -24.56 -53.36 -19.88
C HIS A 399 -24.54 -52.55 -18.53
N GLY A 400 -25.41 -52.67 -17.50
CA GLY A 400 -26.18 -53.80 -16.94
C GLY A 400 -25.30 -54.65 -16.02
N SER A 401 -25.66 -55.09 -14.79
CA SER A 401 -26.87 -54.95 -13.95
C SER A 401 -26.52 -55.28 -12.48
N ARG A 402 -27.51 -55.18 -11.55
CA ARG A 402 -27.40 -55.59 -10.13
C ARG A 402 -27.71 -57.08 -9.91
N HIS A 403 -27.22 -57.63 -8.79
CA HIS A 403 -27.84 -58.58 -7.84
C HIS A 403 -27.15 -58.26 -6.46
N GLU A 404 -27.79 -58.27 -5.29
CA GLU A 404 -28.41 -59.39 -4.54
C GLU A 404 -27.36 -60.50 -4.28
N ASP A 405 -27.01 -60.87 -3.03
CA ASP A 405 -27.60 -60.60 -1.70
C ASP A 405 -26.68 -59.79 -0.75
#